data_AF-A0A8J7XJS2-F1
#
_entry.id   AF-A0A8J7XJS2-F1
#
_cell.length_a   1.000
_cell.length_b   1.000
_cell.length_c   1.000
_cell.angle_alpha   90.00
_cell.angle_beta   90.00
_cell.angle_gamma   90.00
#
_symmetry.space_group_name_H-M   'P 1'
#
loop_
_entity.id
_entity.type
_entity.pdbx_description
1 polymer ?
#
loop_
_entity_poly.entity_id
_entity_poly.type
_entity_poly.pdbx_seq_one_letter_code
_entity_poly.pdbx_strand_id
1 'polypeptide(L)'
;MYTQKLKERIGGYSSSFVMKGRELIQSDLNSSQQKGILSIPYLVEAITERRCLERLVFIGDKKYLSIHFCQGLTVGLVVTPGTNMFVLDFTLKRVLESLEKPGMLEKPLSTLEEQVPYFDRPKDQVILNVPEYARQVLEFVDGKRTVRDIIAQSNLSPEEVLDVITAYRRSSVIHYKS
;
A
#
# COMPACT_ATOMS: atom_id res chain seq x y z
N MET A 1 -12.01 -16.41 1.95
CA MET A 1 -13.41 -16.43 1.45
C MET A 1 -13.72 -15.16 0.62
N TYR A 2 -12.75 -14.70 -0.20
CA TYR A 2 -12.84 -13.46 -0.99
C TYR A 2 -13.19 -13.75 -2.46
N THR A 3 -12.52 -14.74 -3.02
CA THR A 3 -12.71 -15.20 -4.41
C THR A 3 -14.15 -15.66 -4.69
N GLN A 4 -14.82 -16.24 -3.70
CA GLN A 4 -16.20 -16.74 -3.83
C GLN A 4 -17.24 -15.62 -3.95
N LYS A 5 -17.10 -14.53 -3.17
CA LYS A 5 -17.98 -13.35 -3.27
C LYS A 5 -17.81 -12.60 -4.59
N LEU A 6 -16.59 -12.60 -5.15
CA LEU A 6 -16.30 -12.01 -6.45
C LEU A 6 -16.93 -12.82 -7.58
N LYS A 7 -16.83 -14.14 -7.51
CA LYS A 7 -17.42 -15.08 -8.48
C LYS A 7 -18.94 -14.92 -8.62
N GLU A 8 -19.66 -14.71 -7.52
CA GLU A 8 -21.13 -14.58 -7.53
C GLU A 8 -21.63 -13.25 -8.11
N ARG A 9 -20.79 -12.22 -8.17
CA ARG A 9 -21.20 -10.84 -8.50
C ARG A 9 -20.70 -10.34 -9.85
N ILE A 10 -19.75 -11.06 -10.49
CA ILE A 10 -19.09 -10.63 -11.73
C ILE A 10 -19.41 -11.61 -12.86
N GLY A 11 -20.17 -11.14 -13.85
CA GLY A 11 -20.37 -11.88 -15.11
C GLY A 11 -19.05 -12.02 -15.88
N GLY A 12 -18.72 -13.24 -16.32
CA GLY A 12 -17.47 -13.54 -17.03
C GLY A 12 -16.25 -13.76 -16.13
N TYR A 13 -16.44 -13.88 -14.83
CA TYR A 13 -15.41 -14.33 -13.90
C TYR A 13 -14.85 -15.71 -14.29
N SER A 14 -13.54 -15.83 -14.41
CA SER A 14 -12.86 -17.13 -14.52
C SER A 14 -12.21 -17.54 -13.20
N SER A 15 -11.39 -16.65 -12.63
CA SER A 15 -10.56 -16.95 -11.47
C SER A 15 -10.05 -15.64 -10.85
N SER A 16 -9.54 -15.69 -9.64
CA SER A 16 -8.95 -14.60 -8.90
C SER A 16 -7.89 -15.09 -7.92
N PHE A 17 -7.08 -14.14 -7.48
CA PHE A 17 -6.10 -14.36 -6.44
C PHE A 17 -5.97 -13.12 -5.56
N VAL A 18 -5.54 -13.35 -4.33
CA VAL A 18 -5.24 -12.33 -3.34
C VAL A 18 -3.85 -12.60 -2.80
N MET A 19 -2.99 -11.59 -2.89
CA MET A 19 -1.64 -11.61 -2.34
C MET A 19 -1.47 -10.50 -1.31
N LYS A 20 -0.55 -10.70 -0.37
CA LYS A 20 -0.04 -9.67 0.54
C LYS A 20 1.47 -9.65 0.43
N GLY A 21 2.01 -8.57 -0.10
CA GLY A 21 3.41 -8.55 -0.56
C GLY A 21 3.64 -9.66 -1.59
N ARG A 22 4.53 -10.62 -1.27
CA ARG A 22 4.89 -11.74 -2.14
C ARG A 22 4.15 -13.05 -1.80
N GLU A 23 3.35 -13.06 -0.75
CA GLU A 23 2.65 -14.25 -0.28
C GLU A 23 1.26 -14.36 -0.91
N LEU A 24 0.94 -15.55 -1.42
CA LEU A 24 -0.38 -15.88 -1.97
C LEU A 24 -1.32 -16.33 -0.83
N ILE A 25 -2.24 -15.45 -0.44
CA ILE A 25 -3.19 -15.72 0.66
C ILE A 25 -4.33 -16.60 0.16
N GLN A 26 -4.87 -16.30 -1.02
CA GLN A 26 -6.00 -17.03 -1.57
C GLN A 26 -5.90 -17.06 -3.09
N SER A 27 -6.26 -18.19 -3.69
CA SER A 27 -6.31 -18.35 -5.13
C SER A 27 -7.31 -19.44 -5.50
N ASP A 28 -8.03 -19.25 -6.60
CA ASP A 28 -8.74 -20.32 -7.30
C ASP A 28 -8.13 -20.60 -8.68
N LEU A 29 -6.93 -20.07 -8.93
CA LEU A 29 -6.14 -20.39 -10.11
C LEU A 29 -5.60 -21.81 -10.05
N ASN A 30 -5.45 -22.44 -11.20
CA ASN A 30 -4.77 -23.73 -11.30
C ASN A 30 -3.25 -23.58 -11.07
N SER A 31 -2.56 -24.70 -10.86
CA SER A 31 -1.13 -24.72 -10.51
C SER A 31 -0.21 -24.09 -11.57
N SER A 32 -0.58 -24.15 -12.85
CA SER A 32 0.21 -23.50 -13.91
C SER A 32 0.02 -21.98 -13.93
N GLN A 33 -1.21 -21.50 -13.71
CA GLN A 33 -1.53 -20.08 -13.58
C GLN A 33 -0.90 -19.46 -12.33
N GLN A 34 -0.88 -20.20 -11.20
CA GLN A 34 -0.25 -19.77 -9.97
C GLN A 34 1.24 -19.46 -10.13
N LYS A 35 1.97 -20.22 -10.96
CA LYS A 35 3.38 -19.92 -11.26
C LYS A 35 3.53 -18.58 -12.00
N GLY A 36 2.61 -18.27 -12.91
CA GLY A 36 2.61 -17.01 -13.65
C GLY A 36 2.39 -15.79 -12.75
N ILE A 37 1.43 -15.85 -11.83
CA ILE A 37 1.13 -14.71 -10.95
C ILE A 37 2.23 -14.41 -9.92
N LEU A 38 3.09 -15.37 -9.58
CA LEU A 38 4.26 -15.12 -8.71
C LEU A 38 5.27 -14.15 -9.34
N SER A 39 5.22 -13.92 -10.65
CA SER A 39 6.06 -12.92 -11.33
C SER A 39 5.51 -11.49 -11.20
N ILE A 40 4.24 -11.32 -10.82
CA ILE A 40 3.57 -10.01 -10.76
C ILE A 40 4.19 -9.09 -9.72
N PRO A 41 4.50 -9.51 -8.48
CA PRO A 41 5.14 -8.64 -7.50
C PRO A 41 6.45 -8.03 -7.99
N TYR A 42 7.28 -8.81 -8.72
CA TYR A 42 8.54 -8.32 -9.28
C TYR A 42 8.31 -7.25 -10.36
N LEU A 43 7.30 -7.46 -11.22
CA LEU A 43 6.90 -6.46 -12.21
C LEU A 43 6.39 -5.19 -11.53
N VAL A 44 5.59 -5.33 -10.47
CA VAL A 44 5.03 -4.20 -9.73
C VAL A 44 6.14 -3.41 -9.06
N GLU A 45 7.05 -4.07 -8.32
CA GLU A 45 8.21 -3.42 -7.69
C GLU A 45 8.97 -2.56 -8.72
N ALA A 46 9.31 -3.13 -9.89
CA ALA A 46 10.02 -2.44 -10.96
C ALA A 46 9.27 -1.22 -11.53
N ILE A 47 7.93 -1.24 -11.55
CA ILE A 47 7.12 -0.11 -12.05
C ILE A 47 6.88 0.92 -10.95
N THR A 48 6.67 0.47 -9.71
CA THR A 48 6.36 1.33 -8.55
C THR A 48 7.51 2.21 -8.10
N GLU A 49 8.76 1.82 -8.37
CA GLU A 49 9.94 2.70 -8.20
C GLU A 49 9.81 4.01 -9.00
N ARG A 50 9.00 4.01 -10.06
CA ARG A 50 8.83 5.16 -10.96
C ARG A 50 7.51 5.91 -10.75
N ARG A 51 6.43 5.23 -10.36
CA ARG A 51 5.08 5.82 -10.18
C ARG A 51 4.21 5.02 -9.21
N CYS A 52 3.35 5.70 -8.45
CA CYS A 52 2.32 5.02 -7.66
C CYS A 52 1.32 4.35 -8.61
N LEU A 53 1.09 3.04 -8.47
CA LEU A 53 0.33 2.25 -9.42
C LEU A 53 -0.89 1.65 -8.75
N GLU A 54 -2.07 2.10 -9.17
CA GLU A 54 -3.36 1.67 -8.58
C GLU A 54 -3.89 0.40 -9.24
N ARG A 55 -3.57 0.19 -10.53
CA ARG A 55 -4.12 -0.89 -11.34
C ARG A 55 -3.21 -1.30 -12.49
N LEU A 56 -3.12 -2.61 -12.76
CA LEU A 56 -2.63 -3.17 -14.01
C LEU A 56 -3.74 -3.95 -14.72
N VAL A 57 -3.78 -3.85 -16.05
CA VAL A 57 -4.67 -4.67 -16.87
C VAL A 57 -3.86 -5.31 -17.98
N PHE A 58 -3.88 -6.64 -18.04
CA PHE A 58 -3.35 -7.41 -19.16
C PHE A 58 -4.51 -7.87 -20.03
N ILE A 59 -4.49 -7.45 -21.29
CA ILE A 59 -5.51 -7.76 -22.28
C ILE A 59 -4.97 -8.91 -23.13
N GLY A 60 -5.62 -10.07 -23.04
CA GLY A 60 -5.35 -11.21 -23.92
C GLY A 60 -6.59 -11.60 -24.72
N ASP A 61 -6.39 -12.28 -25.85
CA ASP A 61 -7.46 -12.58 -26.82
C ASP A 61 -8.69 -13.29 -26.23
N LYS A 62 -8.48 -14.13 -25.22
CA LYS A 62 -9.53 -14.95 -24.60
C LYS A 62 -9.88 -14.54 -23.18
N LYS A 63 -8.97 -13.84 -22.48
CA LYS A 63 -9.09 -13.50 -21.06
C LYS A 63 -8.31 -12.23 -20.75
N TYR A 64 -8.86 -11.44 -19.85
CA TYR A 64 -8.20 -10.27 -19.29
C TYR A 64 -7.80 -10.57 -17.85
N LEU A 65 -6.64 -10.07 -17.45
CA LEU A 65 -6.20 -10.08 -16.06
C LEU A 65 -6.20 -8.64 -15.55
N SER A 66 -7.12 -8.33 -14.64
CA SER A 66 -7.19 -7.04 -13.93
C SER A 66 -6.58 -7.21 -12.55
N ILE A 67 -5.58 -6.40 -12.21
CA ILE A 67 -4.89 -6.43 -10.93
C ILE A 67 -5.05 -5.08 -10.26
N HIS A 68 -5.45 -5.09 -9.00
CA HIS A 68 -5.69 -3.93 -8.17
C HIS A 68 -4.76 -3.95 -6.96
N PHE A 69 -4.17 -2.80 -6.66
CA PHE A 69 -3.29 -2.62 -5.52
C PHE A 69 -4.02 -1.79 -4.46
N CYS A 70 -4.23 -2.36 -3.27
CA CYS A 70 -4.93 -1.69 -2.17
C CYS A 70 -4.23 -1.99 -0.84
N GLN A 71 -3.66 -0.95 -0.21
CA GLN A 71 -3.15 -0.98 1.17
C GLN A 71 -2.33 -2.25 1.54
N GLY A 72 -1.37 -2.62 0.69
CA GLY A 72 -0.51 -3.80 0.91
C GLY A 72 -1.09 -5.15 0.45
N LEU A 73 -2.33 -5.15 -0.05
CA LEU A 73 -2.94 -6.28 -0.75
C LEU A 73 -2.88 -6.07 -2.27
N THR A 74 -2.68 -7.17 -2.98
CA THR A 74 -2.80 -7.25 -4.44
C THR A 74 -3.92 -8.21 -4.78
N VAL A 75 -4.94 -7.74 -5.48
CA VAL A 75 -6.07 -8.58 -5.91
C VAL A 75 -6.06 -8.67 -7.42
N GLY A 76 -5.93 -9.88 -7.94
CA GLY A 76 -6.01 -10.13 -9.38
C GLY A 76 -7.28 -10.89 -9.73
N LEU A 77 -7.88 -10.53 -10.85
CA LEU A 77 -9.08 -11.13 -11.41
C LEU A 77 -8.85 -11.46 -12.87
N VAL A 78 -9.09 -12.71 -13.22
CA VAL A 78 -9.12 -13.19 -14.58
C VAL A 78 -10.58 -13.21 -15.02
N VAL A 79 -10.88 -12.42 -16.04
CA VAL A 79 -12.23 -12.22 -16.57
C VAL A 79 -12.25 -12.44 -18.09
N THR A 80 -13.41 -12.63 -18.67
CA THR A 80 -13.56 -12.75 -20.13
C THR A 80 -13.66 -11.35 -20.79
N PRO A 81 -13.36 -11.23 -22.08
CA PRO A 81 -13.44 -9.96 -22.81
C PRO A 81 -14.80 -9.26 -22.76
N GLY A 82 -15.88 -10.01 -22.56
CA GLY A 82 -17.24 -9.48 -22.43
C GLY A 82 -17.59 -8.96 -21.03
N THR A 83 -16.69 -9.08 -20.05
CA THR A 83 -16.92 -8.57 -18.70
C THR A 83 -16.92 -7.04 -18.71
N ASN A 84 -17.97 -6.47 -18.13
CA ASN A 84 -18.04 -5.02 -17.95
C ASN A 84 -17.02 -4.59 -16.88
N MET A 85 -15.96 -3.91 -17.33
CA MET A 85 -14.85 -3.48 -16.49
C MET A 85 -15.26 -2.43 -15.44
N PHE A 86 -16.29 -1.62 -15.70
CA PHE A 86 -16.81 -0.66 -14.71
C PHE A 86 -17.54 -1.37 -13.57
N VAL A 87 -18.34 -2.39 -13.88
CA VAL A 87 -19.03 -3.22 -12.87
C VAL A 87 -18.01 -4.04 -12.07
N LEU A 88 -16.97 -4.52 -12.74
CA LEU A 88 -15.84 -5.20 -12.10
C LEU A 88 -15.16 -4.27 -11.07
N ASP A 89 -14.79 -3.06 -11.48
CA ASP A 89 -14.13 -2.07 -10.61
C ASP A 89 -15.00 -1.69 -9.43
N PHE A 90 -16.29 -1.44 -9.66
CA PHE A 90 -17.24 -1.11 -8.60
C PHE A 90 -17.41 -2.25 -7.59
N THR A 91 -17.52 -3.49 -8.10
CA THR A 91 -17.68 -4.68 -7.25
C THR A 91 -16.42 -4.95 -6.45
N LEU A 92 -15.25 -4.83 -7.07
CA LEU A 92 -13.95 -4.91 -6.40
C LEU A 92 -13.83 -3.88 -5.30
N LYS A 93 -14.08 -2.59 -5.60
CA LYS A 93 -14.05 -1.52 -4.59
C LYS A 93 -14.98 -1.85 -3.44
N ARG A 94 -16.23 -2.26 -3.69
CA ARG A 94 -17.15 -2.65 -2.61
C ARG A 94 -16.72 -3.87 -1.81
N VAL A 95 -16.15 -4.88 -2.47
CA VAL A 95 -15.64 -6.06 -1.78
C VAL A 95 -14.47 -5.65 -0.90
N LEU A 96 -13.56 -4.83 -1.40
CA LEU A 96 -12.39 -4.31 -0.68
C LEU A 96 -12.80 -3.35 0.46
N GLU A 97 -13.70 -2.39 0.23
CA GLU A 97 -14.30 -1.50 1.23
C GLU A 97 -15.07 -2.28 2.31
N SER A 98 -15.68 -3.42 1.97
CA SER A 98 -16.31 -4.30 2.96
C SER A 98 -15.29 -5.05 3.84
N LEU A 99 -14.02 -5.10 3.42
CA LEU A 99 -12.89 -5.48 4.27
C LEU A 99 -12.45 -4.32 5.17
N GLU A 100 -12.78 -3.08 4.80
CA GLU A 100 -12.47 -1.85 5.52
C GLU A 100 -13.54 -1.45 6.55
N LYS A 101 -14.68 -2.15 6.66
CA LYS A 101 -15.70 -1.82 7.68
C LYS A 101 -15.27 -2.23 9.11
N PRO A 102 -15.52 -1.34 10.09
CA PRO A 102 -14.76 -1.22 11.33
C PRO A 102 -15.20 -2.25 12.37
N GLY A 103 -14.24 -3.01 12.88
CA GLY A 103 -14.48 -4.05 13.89
C GLY A 103 -13.30 -5.02 14.08
N MET A 104 -12.35 -5.02 13.14
CA MET A 104 -11.03 -5.64 13.32
C MET A 104 -9.89 -4.74 12.80
N LEU A 105 -10.03 -3.44 13.03
CA LEU A 105 -8.95 -2.46 12.91
C LEU A 105 -8.21 -2.36 14.25
N GLU A 106 -7.76 -3.49 14.74
CA GLU A 106 -6.67 -3.59 15.70
C GLU A 106 -5.67 -4.61 15.16
N LYS A 107 -5.05 -4.27 14.03
CA LYS A 107 -3.61 -4.48 13.92
C LYS A 107 -2.99 -3.11 13.70
N PRO A 108 -2.02 -2.73 14.53
CA PRO A 108 -1.83 -1.34 14.85
C PRO A 108 -1.20 -0.60 13.66
N LEU A 109 -1.25 0.73 13.72
CA LEU A 109 -0.31 1.64 13.06
C LEU A 109 1.16 1.40 13.51
N SER A 110 1.52 0.17 13.93
CA SER A 110 2.77 -0.26 14.56
C SER A 110 3.88 -0.58 13.56
N THR A 111 4.00 0.18 12.49
CA THR A 111 5.26 0.14 11.72
C THR A 111 5.89 1.50 11.60
N LEU A 112 5.14 2.58 11.38
CA LEU A 112 5.73 3.91 11.33
C LEU A 112 5.77 4.57 12.71
N GLU A 113 4.68 4.48 13.48
CA GLU A 113 4.56 5.13 14.78
C GLU A 113 5.60 4.61 15.79
N GLU A 114 5.97 3.34 15.68
CA GLU A 114 6.96 2.69 16.55
C GLU A 114 8.40 2.87 16.06
N GLN A 115 8.60 3.39 14.85
CA GLN A 115 9.94 3.61 14.32
C GLN A 115 10.59 4.83 14.96
N VAL A 116 11.92 4.75 15.13
CA VAL A 116 12.73 5.84 15.67
C VAL A 116 13.41 6.56 14.51
N PRO A 117 12.90 7.73 14.07
CA PRO A 117 13.53 8.52 13.03
C PRO A 117 14.84 9.14 13.52
N TYR A 118 15.85 9.17 12.66
CA TYR A 118 17.10 9.88 12.87
C TYR A 118 17.56 10.58 11.59
N PHE A 119 18.35 11.63 11.74
CA PHE A 119 18.95 12.34 10.61
C PHE A 119 20.22 11.64 10.14
N ASP A 120 20.39 11.51 8.82
CA ASP A 120 21.65 11.04 8.21
C ASP A 120 22.79 12.07 8.33
N ARG A 121 22.42 13.34 8.56
CA ARG A 121 23.33 14.49 8.66
C ARG A 121 23.12 15.24 9.98
N PRO A 122 24.07 16.09 10.40
CA PRO A 122 23.90 16.88 11.61
C PRO A 122 22.60 17.69 11.58
N LYS A 123 21.81 17.59 12.65
CA LYS A 123 20.49 18.24 12.81
C LYS A 123 20.53 19.73 12.43
N ASP A 124 21.57 20.44 12.84
CA ASP A 124 21.73 21.87 12.60
C ASP A 124 21.82 22.21 11.12
N GLN A 125 22.40 21.34 10.29
CA GLN A 125 22.48 21.56 8.84
C GLN A 125 21.13 21.35 8.14
N VAL A 126 20.29 20.47 8.71
CA VAL A 126 18.95 20.19 8.16
C VAL A 126 17.99 21.30 8.52
N ILE A 127 17.94 21.70 9.80
CA ILE A 127 16.92 22.62 10.33
C ILE A 127 17.03 24.05 9.78
N LEU A 128 18.21 24.47 9.32
CA LEU A 128 18.44 25.82 8.79
C LEU A 128 17.62 26.13 7.52
N ASN A 129 17.34 25.12 6.69
CA ASN A 129 16.73 25.32 5.36
C ASN A 129 15.30 24.75 5.23
N VAL A 130 14.68 24.35 6.34
CA VAL A 130 13.32 23.77 6.32
C VAL A 130 12.23 24.81 6.58
N PRO A 131 11.05 24.65 5.96
CA PRO A 131 9.87 25.44 6.29
C PRO A 131 9.52 25.38 7.78
N GLU A 132 8.93 26.45 8.29
CA GLU A 132 8.65 26.61 9.73
C GLU A 132 7.74 25.49 10.29
N TYR A 133 6.73 25.05 9.52
CA TYR A 133 5.87 23.94 9.92
C TYR A 133 6.65 22.61 10.03
N ALA A 134 7.59 22.36 9.11
CA ALA A 134 8.41 21.14 9.15
C ALA A 134 9.40 21.21 10.31
N ARG A 135 9.95 22.39 10.60
CA ARG A 135 10.85 22.62 11.74
C ARG A 135 10.24 22.15 13.06
N GLN A 136 8.96 22.46 13.28
CA GLN A 136 8.24 22.06 14.50
C GLN A 136 8.24 20.55 14.73
N VAL A 137 8.24 19.75 13.66
CA VAL A 137 8.31 18.28 13.75
C VAL A 137 9.75 17.78 13.83
N LEU A 138 10.60 18.32 12.96
CA LEU A 138 12.01 17.91 12.81
C LEU A 138 12.85 18.21 14.04
N GLU A 139 12.46 19.20 14.85
CA GLU A 139 13.10 19.45 16.14
C GLU A 139 12.97 18.28 17.13
N PHE A 140 11.93 17.47 17.01
CA PHE A 140 11.72 16.31 17.88
C PHE A 140 12.42 15.04 17.37
N VAL A 141 12.99 15.06 16.16
CA VAL A 141 13.74 13.94 15.60
C VAL A 141 15.15 13.93 16.18
N ASP A 142 15.37 13.08 17.19
CA ASP A 142 16.62 12.97 17.94
C ASP A 142 17.28 11.58 17.85
N GLY A 143 16.69 10.66 17.09
CA GLY A 143 17.16 9.28 16.99
C GLY A 143 16.94 8.43 18.24
N LYS A 144 16.12 8.90 19.19
CA LYS A 144 15.72 8.18 20.41
C LYS A 144 14.21 8.01 20.51
N ARG A 145 13.45 9.03 20.13
CA ARG A 145 11.98 9.06 20.22
C ARG A 145 11.35 8.33 19.06
N THR A 146 10.23 7.67 19.33
CA THR A 146 9.41 7.07 18.28
C THR A 146 8.59 8.15 17.56
N VAL A 147 8.11 7.86 16.35
CA VAL A 147 7.18 8.76 15.65
C VAL A 147 5.94 9.04 16.50
N ARG A 148 5.47 8.06 17.28
CA ARG A 148 4.37 8.22 18.24
C ARG A 148 4.67 9.27 19.30
N ASP A 149 5.87 9.26 19.86
CA ASP A 149 6.30 10.24 20.86
C ASP A 149 6.40 11.65 20.26
N ILE A 150 6.80 11.74 18.99
CA ILE A 150 6.87 12.99 18.25
C ILE A 150 5.46 13.54 17.99
N ILE A 151 4.51 12.69 17.57
CA ILE A 151 3.10 13.06 17.40
C ILE A 151 2.53 13.61 18.73
N ALA A 152 2.81 12.94 19.85
CA ALA A 152 2.29 13.35 21.15
C ALA A 152 2.88 14.67 21.68
N GLN A 153 4.07 15.07 21.21
CA GLN A 153 4.77 16.29 21.66
C GLN A 153 4.68 17.45 20.67
N SER A 154 4.26 17.17 19.43
CA SER A 154 4.04 18.18 18.41
C SER A 154 2.71 18.90 18.65
N ASN A 155 2.67 20.19 18.33
CA ASN A 155 1.43 20.97 18.31
C ASN A 155 0.62 20.79 17.01
N LEU A 156 1.14 20.02 16.06
CA LEU A 156 0.50 19.74 14.78
C LEU A 156 -0.42 18.53 14.86
N SER A 157 -1.35 18.42 13.91
CA SER A 157 -2.16 17.22 13.79
C SER A 157 -1.28 15.98 13.47
N PRO A 158 -1.69 14.77 13.88
CA PRO A 158 -0.95 13.55 13.57
C PRO A 158 -0.67 13.38 12.07
N GLU A 159 -1.62 13.79 11.22
CA GLU A 159 -1.51 13.72 9.77
C GLU A 159 -0.38 14.61 9.23
N GLU A 160 -0.27 15.84 9.74
CA GLU A 160 0.81 16.77 9.37
C GLU A 160 2.18 16.30 9.85
N VAL A 161 2.26 15.72 11.05
CA VAL A 161 3.50 15.14 11.59
C VAL A 161 3.98 13.98 10.72
N LEU A 162 3.07 13.09 10.33
CA LEU A 162 3.36 11.95 9.47
C LEU A 162 3.75 12.38 8.06
N ASP A 163 3.10 13.41 7.51
CA ASP A 163 3.43 13.95 6.19
C ASP A 163 4.83 14.55 6.17
N VAL A 164 5.21 15.33 7.19
CA VAL A 164 6.58 15.86 7.33
C VAL A 164 7.59 14.72 7.42
N ILE A 165 7.41 13.78 8.35
CA ILE A 165 8.35 12.67 8.54
C ILE A 165 8.49 11.86 7.23
N THR A 166 7.39 11.63 6.52
CA THR A 166 7.40 10.88 5.25
C THR A 166 8.06 11.68 4.12
N ALA A 167 7.83 12.98 4.02
CA ALA A 167 8.44 13.85 3.01
C ALA A 167 9.97 13.93 3.17
N TYR A 168 10.45 14.06 4.41
CA TYR A 168 11.88 14.11 4.70
C TYR A 168 12.55 12.73 4.63
N ARG A 169 11.80 11.64 4.83
CA ARG A 169 12.25 10.29 4.49
C ARG A 169 12.42 10.11 2.98
N ARG A 170 11.45 10.54 2.16
CA ARG A 170 11.53 10.46 0.68
C ARG A 170 12.70 11.25 0.12
N SER A 171 13.10 12.32 0.81
CA SER A 171 14.25 13.16 0.46
C SER A 171 15.59 12.64 1.02
N SER A 172 15.59 11.43 1.62
CA SER A 172 16.77 10.80 2.25
C SER A 172 17.43 11.67 3.34
N VAL A 173 16.64 12.48 4.03
CA VAL A 173 17.10 13.30 5.16
C VAL A 173 16.88 12.55 6.48
N ILE A 174 15.77 11.81 6.57
CA ILE A 174 15.41 10.98 7.72
C ILE A 174 15.46 9.51 7.35
N HIS A 175 16.05 8.70 8.24
CA HIS A 175 16.03 7.25 8.19
C HIS A 175 15.47 6.68 9.50
N TYR A 176 15.12 5.40 9.50
CA TYR A 176 14.66 4.70 10.70
C TYR A 176 15.70 3.71 11.18
N LYS A 177 15.84 3.59 12.50
CA LYS A 177 16.63 2.50 13.08
C LYS A 177 15.90 1.17 12.85
N SER A 178 16.64 0.19 12.32
CA SER A 178 16.21 -1.20 12.23
C SER A 178 16.15 -1.86 13.60
#